data_AF-N9D7N1-F1
#
_entry.id   AF-N9D7N1-F1
#
_cell.length_a   1.000
_cell.length_b   1.000
_cell.length_c   1.000
_cell.angle_alpha   90.00
_cell.angle_beta   90.00
_cell.angle_gamma   90.00
#
_symmetry.space_group_name_H-M   'P 1'
#
loop_
_entity.id
_entity.type
_entity.pdbx_description
1 polymer ?
#
loop_
_entity_poly.entity_id
_entity_poly.type
_entity_poly.pdbx_seq_one_letter_code
_entity_poly.pdbx_strand_id
1 'polypeptide(L)'
;AAKAKQQADAKARADAAAKAKQQADAKAKADAAAKAKHEADAKAKADAAAKAKHEADAKAKAEADAKRKAEADAEAKASAAKQATEEAAQKKADAKKIASTAKRDFEQKIYRTWDIPMGSSGKKATARVTLTDSGAVASVIVNASDPDMKASVEAAVRSAAPYPMPSDADARREARTFTSTFTAK
;
A
#
# COMPACT_ATOMS: atom_id res chain seq x y z
N ALA A 1 -45.26 49.39 93.81
CA ALA A 1 -43.88 49.20 93.29
C ALA A 1 -43.60 47.76 92.76
N ALA A 2 -43.99 46.69 93.47
CA ALA A 2 -43.62 45.31 93.09
C ALA A 2 -44.19 44.78 91.74
N LYS A 3 -45.45 45.08 91.40
CA LYS A 3 -46.07 44.62 90.13
C LYS A 3 -45.43 45.23 88.87
N ALA A 4 -45.00 46.49 88.93
CA ALA A 4 -44.36 47.17 87.79
C ALA A 4 -42.95 46.60 87.51
N LYS A 5 -42.20 46.23 88.55
CA LYS A 5 -40.88 45.61 88.43
C LYS A 5 -40.97 44.20 87.82
N GLN A 6 -41.98 43.41 88.20
CA GLN A 6 -42.18 42.07 87.61
C GLN A 6 -42.64 42.10 86.14
N GLN A 7 -43.48 43.06 85.74
CA GLN A 7 -43.84 43.20 84.32
C GLN A 7 -42.66 43.65 83.45
N ALA A 8 -41.79 44.53 83.96
CA ALA A 8 -40.59 44.95 83.24
C ALA A 8 -39.59 43.79 83.07
N ASP A 9 -39.36 42.99 84.12
CA ASP A 9 -38.46 41.83 84.06
C ASP A 9 -38.99 40.72 83.14
N ALA A 10 -40.30 40.44 83.18
CA ALA A 10 -40.95 39.48 82.29
C ALA A 10 -40.88 39.90 80.81
N LYS A 11 -41.08 41.19 80.52
CA LYS A 11 -40.98 41.73 79.16
C LYS A 11 -39.53 41.70 78.65
N ALA A 12 -38.55 42.05 79.49
CA ALA A 12 -37.14 41.98 79.13
C ALA A 12 -36.65 40.55 78.86
N ARG A 13 -37.09 39.56 79.65
CA ARG A 13 -36.79 38.14 79.41
C ARG A 13 -37.45 37.62 78.14
N ALA A 14 -38.69 38.01 77.86
CA ALA A 14 -39.38 37.61 76.63
C ALA A 14 -38.72 38.19 75.37
N ASP A 15 -38.29 39.45 75.40
CA ASP A 15 -37.60 40.11 74.28
C ASP A 15 -36.20 39.51 74.04
N ALA A 16 -35.45 39.23 75.13
CA ALA A 16 -34.16 38.56 75.05
C ALA A 16 -34.28 37.13 74.50
N ALA A 17 -35.28 36.36 74.93
CA ALA A 17 -35.54 35.02 74.40
C ALA A 17 -35.97 35.05 72.93
N ALA A 18 -36.80 36.02 72.53
CA ALA A 18 -37.21 36.19 71.13
C ALA A 18 -36.03 36.56 70.23
N LYS A 19 -35.16 37.49 70.64
CA LYS A 19 -33.94 37.86 69.90
C LYS A 19 -32.95 36.71 69.81
N ALA A 20 -32.74 35.97 70.90
CA ALA A 20 -31.85 34.79 70.91
C ALA A 20 -32.37 33.70 69.96
N LYS A 21 -33.69 33.45 69.96
CA LYS A 21 -34.31 32.47 69.06
C LYS A 21 -34.20 32.91 67.59
N GLN A 22 -34.44 34.18 67.28
CA GLN A 22 -34.28 34.69 65.91
C GLN A 22 -32.83 34.66 65.42
N GLN A 23 -31.84 34.99 66.27
CA GLN A 23 -30.43 34.86 65.89
C GLN A 23 -30.02 33.41 65.65
N ALA A 24 -30.49 32.47 66.48
CA ALA A 24 -30.22 31.05 66.29
C ALA A 24 -30.82 30.52 64.98
N ASP A 25 -32.07 30.88 64.68
CA ASP A 25 -32.77 30.47 63.45
C ASP A 25 -32.10 31.08 62.19
N ALA A 26 -31.73 32.36 62.25
CA ALA A 26 -31.03 33.05 61.17
C ALA A 26 -29.64 32.44 60.91
N LYS A 27 -28.90 32.12 61.97
CA LYS A 27 -27.59 31.47 61.87
C LYS A 27 -27.71 30.06 61.30
N ALA A 28 -28.68 29.27 61.75
CA ALA A 28 -28.94 27.92 61.24
C ALA A 28 -29.32 27.92 59.75
N LYS A 29 -30.18 28.86 59.31
CA LYS A 29 -30.52 29.02 57.89
C LYS A 29 -29.33 29.46 57.04
N ALA A 30 -28.50 30.39 57.54
CA ALA A 30 -27.31 30.84 56.82
C ALA A 30 -26.29 29.71 56.66
N ASP A 31 -26.05 28.92 57.70
CA ASP A 31 -25.11 27.79 57.67
C ASP A 31 -25.60 26.66 56.74
N ALA A 32 -26.89 26.33 56.80
CA ALA A 32 -27.51 25.35 55.89
C ALA A 32 -27.45 25.80 54.42
N ALA A 33 -27.72 27.08 54.14
CA ALA A 33 -27.63 27.63 52.79
C ALA A 33 -26.18 27.68 52.27
N ALA A 34 -25.22 27.98 53.13
CA ALA A 34 -23.80 27.97 52.79
C ALA A 34 -23.29 26.55 52.48
N LYS A 35 -23.64 25.56 53.32
CA LYS A 35 -23.32 24.15 53.05
C LYS A 35 -23.94 23.66 51.75
N ALA A 36 -25.23 23.92 51.52
CA ALA A 36 -25.91 23.49 50.30
C ALA A 36 -25.29 24.10 49.05
N LYS A 37 -24.92 25.39 49.07
CA LYS A 37 -24.20 26.03 47.96
C LYS A 37 -22.81 25.42 47.75
N HIS A 38 -22.07 25.15 48.83
CA HIS A 38 -20.73 24.61 48.73
C HIS A 38 -20.72 23.15 48.21
N GLU A 39 -21.67 22.31 48.63
CA GLU A 39 -21.82 20.95 48.09
C GLU A 39 -22.26 20.97 46.62
N ALA A 40 -23.18 21.86 46.25
CA ALA A 40 -23.62 21.99 44.86
C ALA A 40 -22.48 22.44 43.93
N ASP A 41 -21.69 23.44 44.34
CA ASP A 41 -20.54 23.93 43.55
C ASP A 41 -19.43 22.88 43.47
N ALA A 42 -19.12 22.18 44.56
CA ALA A 42 -18.14 21.11 44.59
C ALA A 42 -18.56 19.93 43.68
N LYS A 43 -19.82 19.53 43.72
CA LYS A 43 -20.35 18.46 42.87
C LYS A 43 -20.36 18.87 41.39
N ALA A 44 -20.74 20.11 41.08
CA ALA A 44 -20.72 20.63 39.70
C ALA A 44 -19.29 20.69 39.13
N LYS A 45 -18.31 21.13 39.92
CA LYS A 45 -16.90 21.14 39.52
C LYS A 45 -16.34 19.73 39.33
N ALA A 46 -16.68 18.80 40.21
CA ALA A 46 -16.25 17.41 40.10
C ALA A 46 -16.83 16.73 38.84
N ASP A 47 -18.11 16.93 38.54
CA ASP A 47 -18.77 16.36 37.35
C ASP A 47 -18.20 16.96 36.05
N ALA A 48 -17.99 18.28 36.02
CA ALA A 48 -17.38 18.96 34.88
C ALA A 48 -15.93 18.49 34.62
N ALA A 49 -15.13 18.32 35.69
CA ALA A 49 -13.77 17.80 35.56
C ALA A 49 -13.74 16.33 35.12
N ALA A 50 -14.67 15.50 35.60
CA ALA A 50 -14.79 14.11 35.21
C ALA A 50 -15.20 13.98 33.73
N LYS A 51 -16.20 14.74 33.28
CA LYS A 51 -16.60 14.78 31.86
C LYS A 51 -15.46 15.25 30.95
N ALA A 52 -14.78 16.34 31.31
CA ALA A 52 -13.68 16.87 30.53
C ALA A 52 -12.52 15.86 30.39
N LYS A 53 -12.18 15.15 31.48
CA LYS A 53 -11.18 14.06 31.42
C LYS A 53 -11.65 12.89 30.55
N HIS A 54 -12.91 12.49 30.66
CA HIS A 54 -13.44 11.38 29.89
C HIS A 54 -13.52 11.70 28.39
N GLU A 55 -13.93 12.91 28.01
CA GLU A 55 -13.92 13.34 26.61
C GLU A 55 -12.50 13.44 26.05
N ALA A 56 -11.55 13.95 26.84
CA ALA A 56 -10.14 14.02 26.42
C ALA A 56 -9.53 12.62 26.20
N ASP A 57 -9.77 11.65 27.11
CA ASP A 57 -9.27 10.27 26.95
C ASP A 57 -9.94 9.57 25.76
N ALA A 58 -11.26 9.73 25.60
CA ALA A 58 -12.00 9.15 24.48
C ALA A 58 -11.52 9.70 23.12
N LYS A 59 -11.29 11.02 23.04
CA LYS A 59 -10.78 11.64 21.82
C LYS A 59 -9.34 11.22 21.51
N ALA A 60 -8.47 11.16 22.52
CA ALA A 60 -7.09 10.69 22.36
C ALA A 60 -7.02 9.23 21.89
N LYS A 61 -7.87 8.34 22.43
CA LYS A 61 -7.96 6.95 21.98
C LYS A 61 -8.49 6.84 20.55
N ALA A 62 -9.53 7.60 20.20
CA ALA A 62 -10.09 7.59 18.85
C ALA A 62 -9.08 8.08 17.80
N GLU A 63 -8.32 9.14 18.10
CA GLU A 63 -7.27 9.63 17.20
C GLU A 63 -6.11 8.65 17.07
N ALA A 64 -5.69 8.00 18.17
CA ALA A 64 -4.63 7.00 18.12
C ALA A 64 -5.03 5.74 17.31
N ASP A 65 -6.27 5.27 17.45
CA ASP A 65 -6.78 4.12 16.71
C ASP A 65 -6.95 4.44 15.21
N ALA A 66 -7.52 5.61 14.90
CA ALA A 66 -7.66 6.08 13.52
C ALA A 66 -6.29 6.20 12.82
N LYS A 67 -5.28 6.74 13.52
CA LYS A 67 -3.93 6.89 12.99
C LYS A 67 -3.27 5.52 12.74
N ARG A 68 -3.35 4.60 13.70
CA ARG A 68 -2.82 3.22 13.53
C ARG A 68 -3.47 2.50 12.36
N LYS A 69 -4.78 2.64 12.20
CA LYS A 69 -5.51 2.00 11.10
C LYS A 69 -5.12 2.60 9.73
N ALA A 70 -4.92 3.91 9.66
CA ALA A 70 -4.46 4.58 8.44
C ALA A 70 -3.02 4.18 8.07
N GLU A 71 -2.10 4.10 9.04
CA GLU A 71 -0.72 3.66 8.82
C GLU A 71 -0.67 2.20 8.35
N ALA A 72 -1.45 1.30 8.96
CA ALA A 72 -1.52 -0.10 8.55
C ALA A 72 -2.08 -0.29 7.12
N ASP A 73 -3.14 0.44 6.75
CA ASP A 73 -3.70 0.38 5.39
C ASP A 73 -2.71 0.94 4.34
N ALA A 74 -2.01 2.03 4.66
CA ALA A 74 -1.00 2.60 3.79
C ALA A 74 0.20 1.65 3.58
N GLU A 75 0.69 1.02 4.66
CA GLU A 75 1.79 0.07 4.58
C GLU A 75 1.39 -1.20 3.81
N ALA A 76 0.19 -1.72 4.03
CA ALA A 76 -0.33 -2.88 3.29
C ALA A 76 -0.44 -2.60 1.79
N LYS A 77 -0.96 -1.42 1.41
CA LYS A 77 -1.04 -1.00 0.00
C LYS A 77 0.33 -0.79 -0.63
N ALA A 78 1.26 -0.16 0.09
CA ALA A 78 2.62 0.06 -0.40
C ALA A 78 3.37 -1.27 -0.60
N SER A 79 3.23 -2.22 0.33
CA SER A 79 3.84 -3.54 0.23
C SER A 79 3.27 -4.36 -0.94
N ALA A 80 1.94 -4.36 -1.10
CA ALA A 80 1.29 -5.04 -2.23
C ALA A 80 1.71 -4.45 -3.58
N ALA A 81 1.82 -3.13 -3.67
CA ALA A 81 2.29 -2.47 -4.90
C ALA A 81 3.74 -2.84 -5.23
N LYS A 82 4.63 -2.87 -4.23
CA LYS A 82 6.03 -3.29 -4.42
C LYS A 82 6.13 -4.74 -4.89
N GLN A 83 5.44 -5.66 -4.22
CA GLN A 83 5.42 -7.08 -4.60
C GLN A 83 4.90 -7.28 -6.02
N ALA A 84 3.83 -6.57 -6.42
CA ALA A 84 3.32 -6.63 -7.78
C ALA A 84 4.33 -6.13 -8.82
N THR A 85 5.07 -5.05 -8.51
CA THR A 85 6.12 -4.53 -9.42
C THR A 85 7.32 -5.46 -9.52
N GLU A 86 7.77 -6.04 -8.40
CA GLU A 86 8.89 -6.97 -8.37
C GLU A 86 8.53 -8.28 -9.10
N GLU A 87 7.35 -8.83 -8.88
CA GLU A 87 6.89 -10.03 -9.58
C GLU A 87 6.74 -9.78 -11.09
N ALA A 88 6.21 -8.62 -11.49
CA ALA A 88 6.13 -8.26 -12.90
C ALA A 88 7.51 -8.07 -13.54
N ALA A 89 8.48 -7.48 -12.82
CA ALA A 89 9.85 -7.35 -13.28
C ALA A 89 10.54 -8.72 -13.41
N GLN A 90 10.32 -9.61 -12.45
CA GLN A 90 10.88 -10.96 -12.46
C GLN A 90 10.32 -11.78 -13.63
N LYS A 91 8.99 -11.79 -13.82
CA LYS A 91 8.35 -12.45 -14.98
C LYS A 91 8.90 -11.95 -16.32
N LYS A 92 9.14 -10.63 -16.46
CA LYS A 92 9.77 -10.08 -17.66
C LYS A 92 11.22 -10.52 -17.83
N ALA A 93 11.99 -10.58 -16.75
CA ALA A 93 13.38 -11.03 -16.79
C ALA A 93 13.48 -12.52 -17.17
N ASP A 94 12.63 -13.36 -16.59
CA ASP A 94 12.54 -14.78 -16.92
C ASP A 94 12.09 -15.00 -18.36
N ALA A 95 11.06 -14.27 -18.81
CA ALA A 95 10.61 -14.31 -20.20
C ALA A 95 11.75 -13.98 -21.17
N LYS A 96 12.53 -12.93 -20.89
CA LYS A 96 13.69 -12.54 -21.71
C LYS A 96 14.78 -13.62 -21.71
N LYS A 97 15.02 -14.26 -20.57
CA LYS A 97 15.99 -15.37 -20.47
C LYS A 97 15.55 -16.58 -21.28
N ILE A 98 14.28 -16.97 -21.16
CA ILE A 98 13.68 -18.06 -21.94
C ILE A 98 13.74 -17.73 -23.43
N ALA A 99 13.39 -16.50 -23.82
CA ALA A 99 13.46 -16.04 -25.20
C ALA A 99 14.90 -16.09 -25.74
N SER A 100 15.89 -15.71 -24.93
CA SER A 100 17.31 -15.76 -25.33
C SER A 100 17.81 -17.19 -25.51
N THR A 101 17.42 -18.10 -24.62
CA THR A 101 17.72 -19.54 -24.77
C THR A 101 17.07 -20.10 -26.04
N ALA A 102 15.81 -19.80 -26.27
CA ALA A 102 15.11 -20.24 -27.48
C ALA A 102 15.75 -19.69 -28.76
N LYS A 103 16.13 -18.40 -28.79
CA LYS A 103 16.87 -17.79 -29.92
C LYS A 103 18.18 -18.54 -30.20
N ARG A 104 18.93 -18.88 -29.16
CA ARG A 104 20.16 -19.68 -29.30
C ARG A 104 19.87 -21.06 -29.89
N ASP A 105 18.79 -21.72 -29.47
CA ASP A 105 18.40 -23.02 -30.03
C ASP A 105 17.98 -22.89 -31.50
N PHE A 106 17.32 -21.79 -31.88
CA PHE A 106 16.97 -21.50 -33.27
C PHE A 106 18.20 -21.34 -34.13
N GLU A 107 19.16 -20.53 -33.68
CA GLU A 107 20.43 -20.33 -34.37
C GLU A 107 21.18 -21.64 -34.53
N GLN A 108 21.29 -22.43 -33.46
CA GLN A 108 21.96 -23.74 -33.51
C GLN A 108 21.30 -24.68 -34.51
N LYS A 109 19.97 -24.70 -34.59
CA LYS A 109 19.26 -25.52 -35.56
C LYS A 109 19.52 -25.05 -36.99
N ILE A 110 19.53 -23.74 -37.23
CA ILE A 110 19.85 -23.18 -38.54
C ILE A 110 21.29 -23.53 -38.92
N TYR A 111 22.26 -23.28 -38.05
CA TYR A 111 23.67 -23.60 -38.31
C TYR A 111 23.90 -25.09 -38.59
N ARG A 112 23.15 -25.99 -37.95
CA ARG A 112 23.25 -27.45 -38.20
C ARG A 112 22.72 -27.86 -39.58
N THR A 113 21.71 -27.14 -40.08
CA THR A 113 21.09 -27.42 -41.39
C THR A 113 21.68 -26.54 -42.50
N TRP A 114 22.52 -25.58 -42.14
CA TRP A 114 23.06 -24.60 -43.07
C TRP A 114 24.19 -25.20 -43.91
N ASP A 115 23.92 -25.32 -45.20
CA ASP A 115 24.89 -25.71 -46.22
C ASP A 115 25.66 -24.47 -46.69
N ILE A 116 26.94 -24.38 -46.33
CA ILE A 116 27.77 -23.21 -46.65
C ILE A 116 28.14 -23.27 -48.14
N PRO A 117 27.71 -22.28 -48.97
CA PRO A 117 27.99 -22.29 -50.39
C PRO A 117 29.49 -22.13 -50.64
N MET A 118 30.04 -22.98 -51.53
CA MET A 118 31.46 -22.98 -51.88
C MET A 118 31.92 -21.59 -52.36
N GLY A 119 33.07 -21.13 -51.87
CA GLY A 119 33.60 -19.80 -52.20
C GLY A 119 33.06 -18.63 -51.37
N SER A 120 32.24 -18.90 -50.34
CA SER A 120 31.72 -17.86 -49.43
C SER A 120 32.45 -17.74 -48.10
N SER A 121 33.59 -18.42 -47.90
CA SER A 121 34.36 -18.34 -46.64
C SER A 121 34.77 -16.89 -46.33
N GLY A 122 34.58 -16.47 -45.07
CA GLY A 122 34.81 -15.11 -44.58
C GLY A 122 33.66 -14.14 -44.83
N LYS A 123 32.63 -14.52 -45.61
CA LYS A 123 31.48 -13.66 -45.91
C LYS A 123 30.39 -13.79 -44.85
N LYS A 124 29.61 -12.72 -44.68
CA LYS A 124 28.55 -12.62 -43.66
C LYS A 124 27.19 -12.39 -44.29
N ALA A 125 26.17 -12.99 -43.70
CA ALA A 125 24.77 -12.78 -44.02
C ALA A 125 23.99 -12.55 -42.74
N THR A 126 23.16 -11.51 -42.70
CA THR A 126 22.27 -11.23 -41.58
C THR A 126 20.86 -11.63 -41.96
N ALA A 127 20.27 -12.57 -41.22
CA ALA A 127 18.88 -12.97 -41.41
C ALA A 127 18.01 -12.44 -40.28
N ARG A 128 16.94 -11.72 -40.65
CA ARG A 128 15.83 -11.40 -39.76
C ARG A 128 14.70 -12.37 -40.03
N VAL A 129 14.34 -13.14 -39.01
CA VAL A 129 13.33 -14.19 -39.10
C VAL A 129 12.15 -13.81 -38.21
N THR A 130 10.94 -13.97 -38.76
CA THR A 130 9.68 -13.87 -38.02
C THR A 130 8.99 -15.22 -38.04
N LEU A 131 8.67 -15.72 -36.86
CA LEU A 131 8.03 -17.02 -36.63
C LEU A 131 6.56 -16.84 -36.24
N THR A 132 5.75 -17.85 -36.57
CA THR A 132 4.38 -18.02 -36.06
C THR A 132 4.41 -18.54 -34.63
N ASP A 133 3.25 -18.54 -33.95
CA ASP A 133 3.14 -19.07 -32.59
C ASP A 133 3.42 -20.58 -32.49
N SER A 134 3.28 -21.32 -33.60
CA SER A 134 3.62 -22.74 -33.71
C SER A 134 5.09 -23.01 -34.06
N GLY A 135 5.90 -21.98 -34.27
CA GLY A 135 7.31 -22.11 -34.66
C GLY A 135 7.52 -22.33 -36.16
N ALA A 136 6.50 -22.14 -36.99
CA ALA A 136 6.69 -22.08 -38.44
C ALA A 136 7.27 -20.72 -38.85
N VAL A 137 7.92 -20.68 -40.02
CA VAL A 137 8.50 -19.45 -40.55
C VAL A 137 7.41 -18.62 -41.23
N ALA A 138 7.12 -17.44 -40.70
CA ALA A 138 6.17 -16.50 -41.29
C ALA A 138 6.83 -15.57 -42.30
N SER A 139 8.04 -15.09 -42.00
CA SER A 139 8.81 -14.21 -42.89
C SER A 139 10.30 -14.36 -42.65
N VAL A 140 11.09 -14.32 -43.73
CA VAL A 140 12.56 -14.33 -43.68
C VAL A 140 13.06 -13.21 -44.56
N ILE A 141 13.92 -12.36 -44.00
CA ILE A 141 14.59 -11.29 -44.72
C ILE A 141 16.09 -11.50 -44.50
N VAL A 142 16.80 -11.91 -45.55
CA VAL A 142 18.26 -12.10 -45.52
C VAL A 142 18.94 -10.95 -46.26
N ASN A 143 19.90 -10.32 -45.58
CA ASN A 143 20.81 -9.33 -46.14
C ASN A 143 22.21 -9.93 -46.23
N ALA A 144 22.74 -10.06 -47.45
CA ALA A 144 24.08 -10.56 -47.72
C ALA A 144 24.62 -9.88 -48.97
N SER A 145 25.94 -9.72 -49.06
CA SER A 145 26.60 -9.19 -50.27
C SER A 145 26.56 -10.17 -51.44
N ASP A 146 26.42 -11.47 -51.16
CA ASP A 146 26.42 -12.54 -52.16
C ASP A 146 25.05 -13.20 -52.29
N PRO A 147 24.54 -13.40 -53.51
CA PRO A 147 23.24 -14.01 -53.75
C PRO A 147 23.20 -15.49 -53.32
N ASP A 148 24.29 -16.25 -53.51
CA ASP A 148 24.35 -17.66 -53.10
C ASP A 148 24.31 -17.81 -51.58
N MET A 149 25.02 -16.93 -50.87
CA MET A 149 24.99 -16.85 -49.40
C MET A 149 23.58 -16.49 -48.90
N LYS A 150 22.91 -15.55 -49.58
CA LYS A 150 21.52 -15.17 -49.27
C LYS A 150 20.57 -16.35 -49.42
N ALA A 151 20.62 -17.05 -50.55
CA ALA A 151 19.76 -18.17 -50.86
C ALA A 151 20.00 -19.36 -49.91
N SER A 152 21.26 -19.65 -49.62
CA SER A 152 21.66 -20.70 -48.69
C SER A 152 21.14 -20.45 -47.27
N VAL A 153 21.33 -19.24 -46.72
CA VAL A 153 20.82 -18.90 -45.38
C VAL A 153 19.28 -18.91 -45.35
N GLU A 154 18.62 -18.43 -46.40
CA GLU A 154 17.15 -18.51 -46.49
C GLU A 154 16.64 -19.96 -46.50
N ALA A 155 17.29 -20.83 -47.28
CA ALA A 155 16.96 -22.25 -47.33
C ALA A 155 17.19 -22.93 -45.97
N ALA A 156 18.29 -22.63 -45.29
CA ALA A 156 18.60 -23.15 -43.97
C ALA A 156 17.55 -22.73 -42.93
N VAL A 157 17.15 -21.46 -42.94
CA VAL A 157 16.11 -20.94 -42.03
C VAL A 157 14.76 -21.62 -42.28
N ARG A 158 14.36 -21.83 -43.53
CA ARG A 158 13.10 -22.52 -43.86
C ARG A 158 13.14 -24.02 -43.53
N SER A 159 14.28 -24.67 -43.78
CA SER A 159 14.48 -26.10 -43.53
C SER A 159 14.57 -26.44 -42.03
N ALA A 160 15.09 -25.51 -41.21
CA ALA A 160 15.14 -25.68 -39.76
C ALA A 160 13.76 -25.58 -39.08
N ALA A 161 12.70 -25.17 -39.78
CA ALA A 161 11.35 -25.18 -39.25
C ALA A 161 10.82 -26.63 -39.07
N PRO A 162 9.95 -26.90 -38.08
CA PRO A 162 9.43 -25.99 -37.07
C PRO A 162 10.44 -25.73 -35.94
N TYR A 163 10.47 -24.50 -35.44
CA TYR A 163 11.32 -24.05 -34.35
C TYR A 163 10.68 -24.33 -32.97
N PRO A 164 11.47 -24.71 -31.94
CA PRO A 164 10.96 -25.00 -30.61
C PRO A 164 10.53 -23.72 -29.87
N MET A 165 9.28 -23.32 -30.00
CA MET A 165 8.77 -22.09 -29.36
C MET A 165 8.67 -22.23 -27.84
N PRO A 166 9.02 -21.17 -27.08
CA PRO A 166 8.75 -21.13 -25.65
C PRO A 166 7.28 -21.38 -25.30
N SER A 167 7.03 -22.13 -24.23
CA SER A 167 5.68 -22.32 -23.66
C SER A 167 5.15 -21.02 -23.05
N ASP A 168 6.04 -20.20 -22.46
CA ASP A 168 5.70 -18.89 -21.91
C ASP A 168 5.31 -17.89 -23.03
N ALA A 169 4.19 -17.19 -22.85
CA ALA A 169 3.62 -16.33 -23.88
C ALA A 169 4.46 -15.07 -24.14
N ASP A 170 5.03 -14.46 -23.10
CA ASP A 170 5.85 -13.26 -23.24
C ASP A 170 7.21 -13.60 -23.83
N ALA A 171 7.82 -14.71 -23.38
CA ALA A 171 9.05 -15.23 -23.98
C ALA A 171 8.84 -15.59 -25.45
N ARG A 172 7.70 -16.21 -25.78
CA ARG A 172 7.33 -16.55 -27.16
C ARG A 172 7.23 -15.28 -28.00
N ARG A 173 6.53 -14.25 -27.53
CA ARG A 173 6.43 -12.95 -28.24
C ARG A 173 7.80 -12.35 -28.53
N GLU A 174 8.72 -12.40 -27.56
CA GLU A 174 10.08 -11.88 -27.75
C GLU A 174 10.95 -12.77 -28.66
N ALA A 175 10.73 -14.09 -28.66
CA ALA A 175 11.45 -15.05 -29.49
C ALA A 175 10.91 -15.14 -30.93
N ARG A 176 9.65 -14.75 -31.17
CA ARG A 176 9.01 -14.78 -32.50
C ARG A 176 9.78 -14.00 -33.55
N THR A 177 10.44 -12.91 -33.17
CA THR A 177 11.31 -12.17 -34.07
C THR A 177 12.72 -12.19 -33.54
N PHE A 178 13.64 -12.67 -34.36
CA PHE A 178 15.06 -12.62 -34.04
C PHE A 178 15.88 -12.24 -35.26
N THR A 179 17.04 -11.67 -35.01
CA THR A 179 18.02 -11.32 -36.03
C THR A 179 19.31 -12.01 -35.67
N SER A 180 19.86 -12.79 -36.59
CA SER A 180 21.13 -13.49 -36.40
C SER A 180 22.05 -13.24 -37.58
N THR A 181 23.36 -13.26 -37.31
CA THR A 181 24.40 -13.07 -38.32
C THR A 181 25.14 -14.39 -38.52
N PHE A 182 25.07 -14.90 -39.74
CA PHE A 182 25.72 -16.12 -40.20
C PHE A 182 27.03 -15.75 -40.87
N THR A 183 28.13 -16.35 -40.40
CA THR A 183 29.45 -16.18 -41.01
C THR A 183 29.90 -17.52 -41.55
N ALA A 184 30.19 -17.58 -42.85
CA ALA A 184 30.73 -18.78 -43.48
C ALA A 184 32.18 -18.94 -43.02
N LYS A 185 32.45 -20.06 -42.33
CA LYS A 185 33.80 -20.45 -41.94
C LYS A 185 34.46 -21.18 -43.10
#